data_AF-A0A7V7WNR1-F1
#
_entry.id   AF-A0A7V7WNR1-F1
#
_cell.length_a   1.000
_cell.length_b   1.000
_cell.length_c   1.000
_cell.angle_alpha   90.00
_cell.angle_beta   90.00
_cell.angle_gamma   90.00
#
_symmetry.space_group_name_H-M   'P 1'
#
loop_
_entity.id
_entity.type
_entity.pdbx_description
1 polymer ?
#
loop_
_entity_poly.entity_id
_entity_poly.type
_entity_poly.pdbx_seq_one_letter_code
_entity_poly.pdbx_strand_id
1 'polypeptide(L)'
;MSGANDFFHLRPSEAKGLGIPVGFLHPTVRNGRALTEESLSEATVERWRQKDEPILLLRISKGAEVPQAVRRYLDSESGQIAREAYKCRARDPWYSVPDVQVPDFFLSYMAGRESSLVRNEAGCTCTNSLHRVRVHHREGFRRLARAWGTPFTQLSCELEGHPLGGGMLKLEPGEARQLVLHAPELLPSSKEQMIEEALIIMREWRHYGNEAR
;
A
#
# COMPACT_ATOMS: atom_id res chain seq x y z
N MET A 1 -3.15 -7.19 8.14
CA MET A 1 -1.92 -7.93 7.75
C MET A 1 -2.16 -9.42 7.85
N SER A 2 -1.91 -10.21 6.80
CA SER A 2 -2.27 -11.64 6.77
C SER A 2 -1.32 -12.55 7.56
N GLY A 3 -0.03 -12.22 7.66
CA GLY A 3 0.94 -12.97 8.48
C GLY A 3 1.51 -14.23 7.82
N ALA A 4 0.94 -14.66 6.70
CA ALA A 4 1.48 -15.70 5.80
C ALA A 4 1.13 -15.31 4.36
N ASN A 5 1.86 -14.33 3.80
CA ASN A 5 1.46 -13.68 2.56
C ASN A 5 1.30 -14.65 1.39
N ASP A 6 2.18 -15.65 1.28
CA ASP A 6 2.13 -16.61 0.17
C ASP A 6 0.95 -17.58 0.27
N PHE A 7 0.46 -17.87 1.48
CA PHE A 7 -0.75 -18.66 1.68
C PHE A 7 -2.03 -17.85 1.42
N PHE A 8 -2.08 -16.61 1.88
CA PHE A 8 -3.30 -15.82 1.77
C PHE A 8 -3.48 -15.11 0.42
N HIS A 9 -2.46 -15.04 -0.44
CA HIS A 9 -2.57 -14.36 -1.73
C HIS A 9 -2.39 -15.36 -2.88
N LEU A 10 -3.52 -15.74 -3.45
CA LEU A 10 -3.61 -16.76 -4.49
C LEU A 10 -3.42 -16.14 -5.87
N ARG A 11 -2.89 -16.96 -6.77
CA ARG A 11 -2.96 -16.69 -8.21
C ARG A 11 -4.38 -16.94 -8.72
N PRO A 12 -4.84 -16.23 -9.78
CA PRO A 12 -6.10 -16.54 -10.45
C PRO A 12 -6.26 -18.02 -10.84
N SER A 13 -5.22 -18.63 -11.41
CA SER A 13 -5.19 -20.04 -11.82
C SER A 13 -5.33 -20.98 -10.61
N GLU A 14 -4.62 -20.70 -9.53
CA GLU A 14 -4.65 -21.46 -8.28
C GLU A 14 -6.03 -21.39 -7.63
N ALA A 15 -6.59 -20.19 -7.46
CA ALA A 15 -7.93 -19.99 -6.90
C ALA A 15 -9.01 -20.72 -7.72
N LYS A 16 -8.88 -20.69 -9.05
CA LYS A 16 -9.77 -21.43 -9.97
C LYS A 16 -9.60 -22.95 -9.81
N GLY A 17 -8.37 -23.46 -9.79
CA GLY A 17 -8.07 -24.89 -9.63
C GLY A 17 -8.55 -25.45 -8.30
N LEU A 18 -8.48 -24.66 -7.23
CA LEU A 18 -8.99 -24.99 -5.91
C LEU A 18 -10.53 -24.89 -5.81
N GLY A 19 -11.19 -24.24 -6.77
CA GLY A 19 -12.63 -23.99 -6.76
C GLY A 19 -13.05 -23.00 -5.68
N ILE A 20 -12.20 -22.03 -5.34
CA ILE A 20 -12.51 -21.01 -4.33
C ILE A 20 -13.50 -20.01 -4.92
N PRO A 21 -14.67 -19.77 -4.27
CA PRO A 21 -15.64 -18.82 -4.81
C PRO A 21 -15.11 -17.39 -4.81
N VAL A 22 -15.44 -16.62 -5.85
CA VAL A 22 -14.98 -15.23 -6.05
C VAL A 22 -15.32 -14.32 -4.85
N GLY A 23 -16.43 -14.58 -4.15
CA GLY A 23 -16.82 -13.82 -2.95
C GLY A 23 -15.84 -13.91 -1.77
N PHE A 24 -14.92 -14.88 -1.79
CA PHE A 24 -13.84 -15.03 -0.80
C PHE A 24 -12.51 -14.48 -1.29
N LEU A 25 -12.47 -13.87 -2.47
CA LEU A 25 -11.25 -13.34 -3.09
C LEU A 25 -11.36 -11.84 -3.23
N HIS A 26 -10.29 -11.13 -2.88
CA HIS A 26 -10.25 -9.68 -3.01
C HIS A 26 -8.92 -9.22 -3.62
N PRO A 27 -8.94 -8.39 -4.68
CA PRO A 27 -7.73 -7.85 -5.28
C PRO A 27 -6.86 -7.10 -4.28
N THR A 28 -5.55 -7.34 -4.31
CA THR A 28 -4.60 -6.81 -3.33
C THR A 28 -3.29 -6.39 -3.97
N VAL A 29 -2.84 -5.19 -3.64
CA VAL A 29 -1.50 -4.70 -3.95
C VAL A 29 -0.51 -5.30 -2.95
N ARG A 30 0.41 -6.15 -3.45
CA ARG A 30 1.39 -6.83 -2.58
C ARG A 30 2.63 -6.01 -2.28
N ASN A 31 3.04 -5.14 -3.19
CA ASN A 31 4.23 -4.30 -3.05
C ASN A 31 4.07 -2.99 -3.83
N GLY A 32 4.82 -1.96 -3.43
CA GLY A 32 4.77 -0.65 -4.10
C GLY A 32 5.35 -0.63 -5.52
N ARG A 33 6.13 -1.64 -5.95
CA ARG A 33 6.64 -1.69 -7.33
C ARG A 33 5.53 -1.88 -8.36
N ALA A 34 4.40 -2.43 -7.94
CA ALA A 34 3.22 -2.56 -8.78
C ALA A 34 2.50 -1.21 -9.02
N LEU A 35 2.84 -0.17 -8.27
CA LEU A 35 2.23 1.15 -8.32
C LEU A 35 3.13 2.12 -9.12
N THR A 36 3.12 1.96 -10.44
CA THR A 36 3.92 2.77 -11.38
C THR A 36 3.17 3.97 -11.97
N GLU A 37 1.86 4.03 -11.75
CA GLU A 37 0.95 5.06 -12.29
C GLU A 37 0.41 5.93 -11.13
N GLU A 38 -0.10 7.12 -11.44
CA GLU A 38 -0.76 8.00 -10.45
C GLU A 38 -2.04 7.38 -9.85
N SER A 39 -2.64 6.43 -10.56
CA SER A 39 -3.84 5.70 -10.15
C SER A 39 -3.74 4.22 -10.49
N LEU A 40 -4.20 3.37 -9.58
CA LEU A 40 -4.44 1.96 -9.83
C LEU A 40 -5.84 1.77 -10.41
N SER A 41 -5.91 1.47 -11.71
CA SER A 41 -7.16 1.21 -12.44
C SER A 41 -7.52 -0.28 -12.49
N GLU A 42 -8.78 -0.58 -12.79
CA GLU A 42 -9.23 -1.96 -13.03
C GLU A 42 -8.47 -2.62 -14.20
N ALA A 43 -8.11 -1.85 -15.22
CA ALA A 43 -7.31 -2.35 -16.34
C ALA A 43 -5.94 -2.85 -15.88
N THR A 44 -5.31 -2.18 -14.91
CA THR A 44 -4.04 -2.63 -14.31
C THR A 44 -4.22 -3.94 -13.55
N VAL A 45 -5.31 -4.06 -12.79
CA VAL A 45 -5.63 -5.31 -12.06
C VAL A 45 -5.90 -6.45 -13.04
N GLU A 46 -6.61 -6.21 -14.13
CA GLU A 46 -6.87 -7.22 -15.17
C GLU A 46 -5.57 -7.69 -15.84
N ARG A 47 -4.60 -6.80 -16.07
CA ARG A 47 -3.26 -7.21 -16.55
C ARG A 47 -2.56 -8.13 -15.56
N TRP A 48 -2.64 -7.86 -14.25
CA TRP A 48 -2.07 -8.76 -13.24
C TRP A 48 -2.78 -10.11 -13.20
N ARG A 49 -4.11 -10.13 -13.40
CA ARG A 49 -4.88 -11.37 -13.51
C ARG A 49 -4.44 -12.20 -14.70
N GLN A 50 -4.26 -11.58 -15.87
CA GLN A 50 -3.81 -12.25 -17.09
C GLN A 50 -2.39 -12.79 -16.98
N LYS A 51 -1.52 -12.11 -16.23
CA LYS A 51 -0.17 -12.57 -15.88
C LYS A 51 -0.14 -13.61 -14.77
N ASP A 52 -1.31 -13.99 -14.26
CA ASP A 52 -1.48 -14.95 -13.17
C ASP A 52 -0.72 -14.56 -11.90
N GLU A 53 -0.61 -13.26 -11.61
CA GLU A 53 0.09 -12.77 -10.42
C GLU A 53 -0.68 -13.12 -9.13
N PRO A 54 0.01 -13.36 -8.00
CA PRO A 54 -0.63 -13.74 -6.74
C PRO A 54 -1.27 -12.53 -6.04
N ILE A 55 -2.33 -11.99 -6.65
CA ILE A 55 -2.98 -10.73 -6.25
C ILE A 55 -4.32 -10.94 -5.55
N LEU A 56 -4.80 -12.18 -5.41
CA LEU A 56 -6.11 -12.47 -4.83
C LEU A 56 -5.99 -12.83 -3.36
N LEU A 57 -6.30 -11.89 -2.48
CA LEU A 57 -6.37 -12.15 -1.05
C LEU A 57 -7.57 -13.05 -0.75
N LEU A 58 -7.30 -14.21 -0.14
CA LEU A 58 -8.30 -15.05 0.50
C LEU A 58 -8.85 -14.32 1.74
N ARG A 59 -10.03 -13.73 1.58
CA ARG A 59 -10.71 -12.91 2.58
C ARG A 59 -11.88 -13.70 3.17
N ILE A 60 -11.67 -14.23 4.37
CA ILE A 60 -12.68 -14.96 5.14
C ILE A 60 -13.01 -14.12 6.39
N SER A 61 -14.25 -13.66 6.49
CA SER A 61 -14.71 -12.90 7.66
C SER A 61 -14.99 -13.85 8.83
N LYS A 62 -14.72 -13.40 10.07
CA LYS A 62 -15.13 -14.14 11.27
C LYS A 62 -16.64 -14.40 11.25
N GLY A 63 -17.04 -15.64 11.50
CA GLY A 63 -18.45 -16.06 11.50
C GLY A 63 -19.06 -16.32 10.11
N ALA A 64 -18.32 -16.12 9.02
CA ALA A 64 -18.79 -16.50 7.69
C ALA A 64 -18.87 -18.03 7.55
N GLU A 65 -19.88 -18.50 6.82
CA GLU A 65 -19.92 -19.90 6.41
C GLU A 65 -18.80 -20.18 5.40
N VAL A 66 -17.84 -21.03 5.78
CA VAL A 66 -16.69 -21.34 4.93
C VAL A 66 -17.05 -22.46 3.96
N PRO A 67 -16.98 -22.28 2.63
CA PRO A 67 -17.28 -23.33 1.65
C PRO A 67 -16.32 -24.52 1.77
N GLN A 68 -16.76 -25.72 1.36
CA GLN A 68 -15.94 -26.93 1.44
C GLN A 68 -14.59 -26.78 0.71
N ALA A 69 -14.58 -26.15 -0.47
CA ALA A 69 -13.35 -25.89 -1.22
C ALA A 69 -12.34 -25.06 -0.41
N VAL A 70 -12.82 -24.02 0.28
CA VAL A 70 -11.98 -23.17 1.13
C VAL A 70 -11.50 -23.94 2.36
N ARG A 71 -12.36 -24.74 3.01
CA ARG A 71 -11.94 -25.61 4.14
C ARG A 71 -10.83 -26.57 3.74
N ARG A 72 -10.98 -27.26 2.60
CA ARG A 72 -9.93 -28.15 2.07
C ARG A 72 -8.60 -27.43 1.86
N TYR A 73 -8.64 -26.19 1.36
CA TYR A 73 -7.43 -25.38 1.22
C TYR A 73 -6.84 -25.00 2.59
N LEU A 74 -7.67 -24.61 3.56
CA LEU A 74 -7.22 -24.31 4.92
C LEU A 74 -6.62 -25.51 5.66
N ASP A 75 -7.10 -26.73 5.38
CA ASP A 75 -6.64 -27.98 6.01
C ASP A 75 -5.43 -28.61 5.29
N SER A 76 -5.01 -28.03 4.16
CA SER A 76 -3.84 -28.48 3.39
C SER A 76 -2.53 -28.30 4.16
N GLU A 77 -1.45 -28.92 3.68
CA GLU A 77 -0.11 -28.77 4.27
C GLU A 77 0.32 -27.29 4.38
N SER A 78 0.09 -26.50 3.34
CA SER A 78 0.39 -25.06 3.35
C SER A 78 -0.48 -24.30 4.36
N GLY A 79 -1.73 -24.74 4.57
CA GLY A 79 -2.63 -24.21 5.59
C GLY A 79 -2.16 -24.52 7.01
N GLN A 80 -1.66 -25.74 7.25
CA GLN A 80 -1.04 -26.13 8.52
C GLN A 80 0.19 -25.28 8.83
N ILE A 81 1.07 -25.07 7.85
CA ILE A 81 2.23 -24.18 7.98
C ILE A 81 1.81 -22.74 8.25
N ALA A 82 0.83 -22.23 7.49
CA ALA A 82 0.34 -20.85 7.65
C ALA A 82 -0.31 -20.62 9.01
N ARG A 83 -0.99 -21.64 9.57
CA ARG A 83 -1.60 -21.61 10.90
C ARG A 83 -0.55 -21.39 11.99
N GLU A 84 0.64 -21.97 11.84
CA GLU A 84 1.78 -21.81 12.76
C GLU A 84 2.51 -20.46 12.62
N ALA A 85 2.16 -19.61 11.67
CA ALA A 85 2.74 -18.27 11.59
C ALA A 85 2.33 -17.44 12.83
N TYR A 86 3.26 -16.65 13.37
CA TYR A 86 3.08 -15.88 14.61
C TYR A 86 1.74 -15.12 14.68
N LYS A 87 1.40 -14.38 13.61
CA LYS A 87 0.16 -13.60 13.57
C LYS A 87 -1.09 -14.46 13.37
N CYS A 88 -0.97 -15.64 12.77
CA CYS A 88 -2.10 -16.54 12.53
C CYS A 88 -2.47 -17.28 13.82
N ARG A 89 -1.47 -17.78 14.57
CA ARG A 89 -1.68 -18.47 15.86
C ARG A 89 -2.44 -17.64 16.88
N ALA A 90 -2.24 -16.32 16.88
CA ALA A 90 -2.89 -15.39 17.80
C ALA A 90 -4.33 -15.00 17.41
N ARG A 91 -4.86 -15.49 16.28
CA ARG A 91 -6.21 -15.14 15.80
C ARG A 91 -7.21 -16.26 16.07
N ASP A 92 -8.46 -15.84 16.27
CA ASP A 92 -9.61 -16.73 16.34
C ASP A 92 -10.74 -16.24 15.39
N PRO A 93 -11.04 -16.97 14.30
CA PRO A 93 -10.29 -18.13 13.78
C PRO A 93 -8.96 -17.72 13.14
N TRP A 94 -7.98 -18.63 13.10
CA TRP A 94 -6.60 -18.35 12.66
C TRP A 94 -6.49 -17.75 11.25
N TYR A 95 -7.42 -18.15 10.37
CA TYR A 95 -7.48 -17.75 8.96
C TYR A 95 -8.20 -16.42 8.71
N SER A 96 -8.90 -15.85 9.71
CA SER A 96 -9.64 -14.60 9.53
C SER A 96 -8.68 -13.41 9.60
N VAL A 97 -8.24 -12.91 8.44
CA VAL A 97 -7.34 -11.75 8.35
C VAL A 97 -8.07 -10.49 8.84
N PRO A 98 -7.60 -9.82 9.92
CA PRO A 98 -8.27 -8.66 10.47
C PRO A 98 -8.06 -7.41 9.61
N ASP A 99 -9.02 -6.49 9.71
CA ASP A 99 -8.97 -5.13 9.16
C ASP A 99 -8.62 -5.05 7.68
N VAL A 100 -9.20 -5.93 6.85
CA VAL A 100 -9.14 -5.81 5.39
C VAL A 100 -10.02 -4.62 4.98
N GLN A 101 -9.38 -3.55 4.53
CA GLN A 101 -10.02 -2.29 4.17
C GLN A 101 -9.53 -1.86 2.80
N VAL A 102 -10.45 -1.33 2.00
CA VAL A 102 -10.16 -0.69 0.71
C VAL A 102 -9.88 0.80 0.99
N PRO A 103 -8.64 1.29 0.78
CA PRO A 103 -8.31 2.70 0.95
C PRO A 103 -8.70 3.52 -0.29
N ASP A 104 -8.69 4.84 -0.15
CA ASP A 104 -8.80 5.78 -1.28
C ASP A 104 -7.47 5.94 -2.02
N PHE A 105 -6.36 5.87 -1.29
CA PHE A 105 -5.01 5.93 -1.83
C PHE A 105 -4.06 4.95 -1.13
N PHE A 106 -3.05 4.51 -1.87
CA PHE A 106 -1.88 3.81 -1.36
C PHE A 106 -0.72 4.78 -1.22
N LEU A 107 -0.14 4.85 -0.03
CA LEU A 107 1.05 5.65 0.24
C LEU A 107 2.26 4.74 0.40
N SER A 108 3.30 4.97 -0.39
CA SER A 108 4.59 4.28 -0.24
C SER A 108 5.33 4.83 0.98
N TYR A 109 5.40 4.00 2.03
CA TYR A 109 6.01 4.38 3.29
C TYR A 109 7.55 4.36 3.26
N MET A 110 8.15 3.71 2.27
CA MET A 110 9.59 3.70 2.02
C MET A 110 9.84 4.09 0.57
N ALA A 111 10.58 5.17 0.36
CA ALA A 111 10.89 5.70 -0.96
C ALA A 111 12.36 6.06 -1.08
N GLY A 112 13.02 5.61 -2.15
CA GLY A 112 14.41 5.99 -2.45
C GLY A 112 14.53 7.35 -3.12
N ARG A 113 13.49 7.79 -3.83
CA ARG A 113 13.46 9.08 -4.51
C ARG A 113 12.43 10.00 -3.89
N GLU A 114 11.16 9.59 -3.94
CA GLU A 114 10.04 10.39 -3.46
C GLU A 114 8.88 9.51 -3.01
N SER A 115 8.15 9.97 -1.99
CA SER A 115 7.00 9.23 -1.50
C SER A 115 5.88 9.30 -2.53
N SER A 116 5.47 8.15 -3.06
CA SER A 116 4.36 8.07 -4.01
C SER A 116 3.03 7.89 -3.31
N LEU A 117 2.01 8.56 -3.83
CA LEU A 117 0.62 8.41 -3.44
C LEU A 117 -0.19 8.02 -4.67
N VAL A 118 -0.72 6.80 -4.67
CA VAL A 118 -1.44 6.24 -5.82
C VAL A 118 -2.91 6.08 -5.49
N ARG A 119 -3.77 6.66 -6.31
CA ARG A 119 -5.22 6.55 -6.13
C ARG A 119 -5.70 5.12 -6.37
N ASN A 120 -6.60 4.63 -5.53
CA ASN A 120 -7.15 3.29 -5.64
C ASN A 120 -8.51 3.30 -6.37
N GLU A 121 -8.48 3.39 -7.70
CA GLU A 121 -9.71 3.38 -8.51
C GLU A 121 -10.25 1.96 -8.74
N ALA A 122 -9.38 0.94 -8.62
CA ALA A 122 -9.75 -0.48 -8.75
C ALA A 122 -10.36 -1.10 -7.48
N GLY A 123 -10.45 -0.37 -6.38
CA GLY A 123 -11.01 -0.89 -5.13
C GLY A 123 -10.21 -2.04 -4.50
N CYS A 124 -8.89 -2.06 -4.71
CA CYS A 124 -7.98 -3.05 -4.11
C CYS A 124 -7.75 -2.79 -2.62
N THR A 125 -7.33 -3.81 -1.86
CA THR A 125 -6.63 -3.61 -0.57
C THR A 125 -5.10 -3.65 -0.79
N CYS A 126 -4.31 -3.52 0.27
CA CYS A 126 -2.86 -3.76 0.21
C CYS A 126 -2.36 -4.57 1.41
N THR A 127 -1.14 -5.08 1.30
CA THR A 127 -0.38 -5.62 2.44
C THR A 127 0.21 -4.48 3.28
N ASN A 128 1.02 -4.76 4.30
CA ASN A 128 1.75 -3.72 5.07
C ASN A 128 2.93 -3.10 4.32
N SER A 129 3.17 -3.47 3.07
CA SER A 129 4.19 -2.82 2.26
C SER A 129 3.79 -1.39 1.86
N LEU A 130 2.53 -1.02 2.10
CA LEU A 130 1.94 0.27 1.78
C LEU A 130 1.09 0.76 2.95
N HIS A 131 1.01 2.07 3.09
CA HIS A 131 0.03 2.71 3.96
C HIS A 131 -1.29 2.90 3.24
N ARG A 132 -2.37 2.67 3.98
CA ARG A 132 -3.75 2.86 3.54
C ARG A 132 -4.17 4.27 3.93
N VAL A 133 -4.46 5.11 2.94
CA VAL A 133 -4.94 6.46 3.17
C VAL A 133 -6.43 6.51 2.84
N ARG A 134 -7.20 7.05 3.79
CA ARG A 134 -8.64 7.29 3.61
C ARG A 134 -8.92 8.78 3.78
N VAL A 135 -9.81 9.30 2.96
CA VAL A 135 -10.17 10.71 2.96
C VAL A 135 -11.65 10.86 3.26
N HIS A 136 -11.97 11.58 4.34
CA HIS A 136 -13.33 11.64 4.86
C HIS A 136 -14.26 12.62 4.12
N HIS A 137 -13.72 13.54 3.33
CA HIS A 137 -14.51 14.54 2.60
C HIS A 137 -13.98 14.77 1.18
N ARG A 138 -14.89 15.08 0.26
CA ARG A 138 -14.62 15.20 -1.18
C ARG A 138 -13.58 16.28 -1.50
N GLU A 139 -13.58 17.39 -0.77
CA GLU A 139 -12.63 18.47 -0.96
C GLU A 139 -11.21 18.04 -0.60
N GLY A 140 -11.03 17.32 0.51
CA GLY A 140 -9.74 16.78 0.94
C GLY A 140 -9.18 15.82 -0.10
N PHE A 141 -10.05 15.05 -0.77
CA PHE A 141 -9.63 14.11 -1.79
C PHE A 141 -9.03 14.85 -2.98
N ARG A 142 -9.72 15.91 -3.46
CA ARG A 142 -9.22 16.75 -4.56
C ARG A 142 -7.94 17.48 -4.18
N ARG A 143 -7.87 18.03 -2.97
CA ARG A 143 -6.68 18.72 -2.47
C ARG A 143 -5.49 17.77 -2.41
N LEU A 144 -5.65 16.59 -1.82
CA LEU A 144 -4.60 15.59 -1.73
C LEU A 144 -4.11 15.15 -3.12
N ALA A 145 -5.04 14.84 -4.03
CA ALA A 145 -4.71 14.41 -5.39
C ALA A 145 -3.96 15.50 -6.19
N ARG A 146 -4.23 16.78 -5.96
CA ARG A 146 -3.57 17.90 -6.66
C ARG A 146 -2.25 18.32 -6.00
N ALA A 147 -2.21 18.31 -4.68
CA ALA A 147 -1.07 18.83 -3.93
C ALA A 147 0.09 17.82 -3.85
N TRP A 148 -0.17 16.51 -3.88
CA TRP A 148 0.85 15.51 -3.58
C TRP A 148 2.11 15.62 -4.44
N GLY A 149 1.96 15.84 -5.75
CA GLY A 149 3.07 15.95 -6.69
C GLY A 149 3.80 17.30 -6.66
N THR A 150 3.37 18.25 -5.83
CA THR A 150 4.00 19.59 -5.78
C THR A 150 5.33 19.57 -5.04
N PRO A 151 6.31 20.41 -5.44
CA PRO A 151 7.56 20.56 -4.71
C PRO A 151 7.35 20.89 -3.23
N PHE A 152 6.32 21.67 -2.89
CA PHE A 152 5.98 21.99 -1.50
C PHE A 152 5.61 20.75 -0.69
N THR A 153 4.71 19.93 -1.21
CA THR A 153 4.28 18.71 -0.49
C THR A 153 5.43 17.72 -0.41
N GLN A 154 6.24 17.59 -1.47
CA GLN A 154 7.43 16.75 -1.44
C GLN A 154 8.47 17.26 -0.42
N LEU A 155 8.65 18.57 -0.28
CA LEU A 155 9.49 19.16 0.76
C LEU A 155 8.93 18.87 2.16
N SER A 156 7.61 18.98 2.35
CA SER A 156 6.99 18.58 3.62
C SER A 156 7.23 17.10 3.93
N CYS A 157 7.21 16.22 2.92
CA CYS A 157 7.59 14.81 3.11
C CYS A 157 9.05 14.64 3.55
N GLU A 158 9.99 15.42 3.01
CA GLU A 158 11.39 15.38 3.44
C GLU A 158 11.60 15.91 4.87
N LEU A 159 10.80 16.89 5.29
CA LEU A 159 10.90 17.50 6.62
C LEU A 159 10.31 16.62 7.72
N GLU A 160 9.16 16.00 7.45
CA GLU A 160 8.44 15.18 8.43
C GLU A 160 8.88 13.70 8.42
N GLY A 161 9.25 13.18 7.25
CA GLY A 161 9.72 11.81 7.11
C GLY A 161 11.15 11.66 7.62
N HIS A 162 11.46 10.51 8.20
CA HIS A 162 12.81 10.25 8.70
C HIS A 162 13.67 9.51 7.66
N PRO A 163 14.95 9.90 7.52
CA PRO A 163 15.88 9.21 6.66
C PRO A 163 16.34 7.88 7.28
N LEU A 164 16.50 6.87 6.42
CA LEU A 164 17.16 5.61 6.71
C LEU A 164 18.44 5.50 5.89
N GLY A 165 19.35 4.61 6.32
CA GLY A 165 20.57 4.30 5.59
C GLY A 165 20.28 3.90 4.13
N GLY A 166 21.18 4.24 3.21
CA GLY A 166 21.00 4.07 1.77
C GLY A 166 20.19 5.20 1.11
N GLY A 167 19.86 6.27 1.84
CA GLY A 167 19.16 7.44 1.29
C GLY A 167 17.65 7.22 1.14
N MET A 168 17.11 6.23 1.84
CA MET A 168 15.70 5.90 1.87
C MET A 168 14.95 6.86 2.78
N LEU A 169 13.87 7.46 2.31
CA LEU A 169 12.91 8.17 3.15
C LEU A 169 11.88 7.20 3.67
N LYS A 170 11.66 7.22 4.98
CA LYS A 170 10.56 6.50 5.61
C LYS A 170 9.54 7.49 6.15
N LEU A 171 8.28 7.21 5.85
CA LEU A 171 7.14 8.04 6.25
C LEU A 171 6.11 7.16 6.96
N GLU A 172 6.16 7.16 8.28
CA GLU A 172 5.23 6.42 9.13
C GLU A 172 3.85 7.11 9.23
N PRO A 173 2.79 6.41 9.71
CA PRO A 173 1.46 7.01 9.78
C PRO A 173 1.36 8.22 10.71
N GLY A 174 2.26 8.36 11.69
CA GLY A 174 2.32 9.55 12.54
C GLY A 174 2.83 10.77 11.77
N GLU A 175 3.92 10.60 11.03
CA GLU A 175 4.58 11.62 10.21
C GLU A 175 3.72 12.01 9.02
N ALA A 176 3.12 11.03 8.34
CA ALA A 176 2.19 11.25 7.24
C ALA A 176 1.00 12.14 7.62
N ARG A 177 0.62 12.19 8.92
CA ARG A 177 -0.46 13.07 9.42
C ARG A 177 -0.01 14.51 9.65
N GLN A 178 1.29 14.76 9.77
CA GLN A 178 1.85 16.11 9.94
C GLN A 178 2.11 16.81 8.60
N LEU A 179 2.06 16.06 7.49
CA LEU A 179 2.30 16.60 6.16
C LEU A 179 1.40 17.80 5.87
N VAL A 180 2.04 18.89 5.44
CA VAL A 180 1.36 20.10 5.01
C VAL A 180 1.14 20.01 3.51
N LEU A 181 -0.13 19.94 3.13
CA LEU A 181 -0.54 19.94 1.73
C LEU A 181 -0.83 21.38 1.30
N HIS A 182 -0.10 21.90 0.32
CA HIS A 182 -0.44 23.21 -0.25
C HIS A 182 -0.79 23.07 -1.73
N ALA A 183 -1.90 23.67 -2.13
CA ALA A 183 -2.35 23.63 -3.51
C ALA A 183 -1.49 24.63 -4.33
N PRO A 184 -1.04 24.28 -5.54
CA PRO A 184 -0.18 25.15 -6.35
C PRO A 184 -0.75 26.57 -6.52
N GLU A 185 -2.08 26.68 -6.63
CA GLU A 185 -2.79 27.94 -6.85
C GLU A 185 -2.70 28.92 -5.66
N LEU A 186 -2.23 28.45 -4.50
CA LEU A 186 -2.11 29.24 -3.27
C LEU A 186 -0.66 29.62 -2.95
N LEU A 187 0.31 29.24 -3.78
CA LEU A 187 1.72 29.63 -3.66
C LEU A 187 2.04 30.76 -4.64
N PRO A 188 2.59 31.89 -4.18
CA PRO A 188 3.16 32.88 -5.08
C PRO A 188 4.32 32.27 -5.86
N SER A 189 4.35 32.46 -7.19
CA SER A 189 5.41 31.93 -8.07
C SER A 189 6.81 32.37 -7.64
N SER A 190 6.94 33.50 -6.95
CA SER A 190 8.21 33.98 -6.39
C SER A 190 8.82 33.08 -5.31
N LYS A 191 8.05 32.16 -4.71
CA LYS A 191 8.52 31.20 -3.70
C LYS A 191 8.76 29.80 -4.26
N GLU A 192 8.27 29.50 -5.46
CA GLU A 192 8.33 28.15 -6.04
C GLU A 192 9.76 27.69 -6.23
N GLN A 193 10.60 28.54 -6.83
CA GLN A 193 12.03 28.26 -7.02
C GLN A 193 12.75 27.97 -5.69
N MET A 194 12.47 28.77 -4.64
CA MET A 194 13.09 28.57 -3.32
C MET A 194 12.69 27.23 -2.69
N ILE A 195 11.45 26.78 -2.90
CA ILE A 195 10.96 25.49 -2.40
C ILE A 195 11.64 24.34 -3.15
N GLU A 196 11.79 24.47 -4.47
CA GLU A 196 12.48 23.47 -5.29
C GLU A 196 13.96 23.34 -4.89
N GLU A 197 14.64 24.46 -4.71
CA GLU A 197 16.03 24.49 -4.23
C GLU A 197 16.17 23.83 -2.85
N ALA A 198 15.28 24.16 -1.90
CA ALA A 198 15.26 23.53 -0.58
C ALA A 198 15.00 22.02 -0.66
N LEU A 199 14.08 21.58 -1.53
CA LEU A 199 13.79 20.15 -1.75
C LEU A 199 15.01 19.40 -2.29
N ILE A 200 15.73 19.98 -3.26
CA ILE A 200 16.96 19.40 -3.80
C ILE A 200 17.99 19.23 -2.69
N ILE A 201 18.25 20.29 -1.91
CA ILE A 201 19.22 20.27 -0.80
C ILE A 201 18.86 19.20 0.24
N MET A 202 17.59 19.10 0.63
CA MET A 202 17.12 18.10 1.60
C MET A 202 17.33 16.67 1.09
N ARG A 203 17.03 16.42 -0.20
CA ARG A 203 17.26 15.12 -0.83
C ARG A 203 18.75 14.78 -0.89
N GLU A 204 19.58 15.73 -1.28
CA GLU A 204 21.04 15.57 -1.25
C GLU A 204 21.52 15.17 0.15
N TRP A 205 21.13 15.91 1.19
CA TRP A 205 21.48 15.59 2.58
C TRP A 205 21.08 14.18 3.00
N ARG A 206 19.88 13.75 2.62
CA ARG A 206 19.41 12.37 2.86
C ARG A 206 20.31 11.33 2.21
N HIS A 207 20.86 11.60 1.03
CA HIS A 207 21.76 10.68 0.31
C HIS A 207 23.22 10.76 0.80
N TYR A 208 23.71 11.95 1.16
CA TYR A 208 25.09 12.19 1.63
C TYR A 208 25.40 11.61 3.01
N GLY A 209 24.41 11.42 3.88
CA GLY A 209 24.60 10.72 5.16
C GLY A 209 25.15 9.28 5.04
N ASN A 210 25.24 8.74 3.82
CA ASN A 210 25.83 7.43 3.53
C ASN A 210 27.33 7.46 3.18
N GLU A 211 27.89 8.58 2.72
CA GLU A 211 29.34 8.66 2.38
C GLU A 211 30.22 9.01 3.59
N ALA A 212 29.61 9.49 4.68
CA ALA A 212 30.31 9.90 5.91
C ALA A 212 30.31 8.82 7.04
N ARG A 213 30.02 7.55 6.71
CA ARG A 213 30.09 6.39 7.63
C ARG A 213 30.90 5.27 7.02
#